data_AF-F5XVZ8-F1
#
_entry.id   AF-F5XVZ8-F1
#
_cell.length_a   1.000
_cell.length_b   1.000
_cell.length_c   1.000
_cell.angle_alpha   90.00
_cell.angle_beta   90.00
_cell.angle_gamma   90.00
#
_symmetry.space_group_name_H-M   'P 1'
#
loop_
_entity.id
_entity.type
_entity.pdbx_description
1 polymer ?
#
loop_
_entity_poly.entity_id
_entity_poly.type
_entity_poly.pdbx_seq_one_letter_code
_entity_poly.pdbx_strand_id
1 'polypeptide(L)'
;MTAMQTFDTPPLPSDAPSLPDEVFDALVGVLSVAPQDTASDDVLVSLQALQAARPHLPELSIALAQRHLLAKDLVSARDVLESADRRAPRQPLVGALLAFTLHALKDPTWRLRAFEVEGAPCDDLSELLLATLRDPASSC
;
A
#
# COMPACT_ATOMS: atom_id res chain seq x y z
N MET A 1 9.96 -19.41 44.43
CA MET A 1 11.03 -18.79 43.62
C MET A 1 10.83 -19.24 42.18
N THR A 2 10.18 -18.43 41.36
CA THR A 2 9.83 -18.76 39.97
C THR A 2 10.71 -17.91 39.06
N ALA A 3 11.56 -18.55 38.26
CA ALA A 3 12.48 -17.86 37.36
C ALA A 3 11.76 -17.40 36.08
N MET A 4 11.95 -16.13 35.73
CA MET A 4 11.46 -15.48 34.52
C MET A 4 12.09 -16.13 33.28
N GLN A 5 11.26 -16.56 32.33
CA GLN A 5 11.70 -16.89 30.97
C GLN A 5 11.86 -15.60 30.17
N THR A 6 13.11 -15.28 29.81
CA THR A 6 13.45 -14.29 28.79
C THR A 6 13.16 -14.89 27.42
N PHE A 7 12.18 -14.34 26.71
CA PHE A 7 11.96 -14.63 25.29
C PHE A 7 12.96 -13.84 24.46
N ASP A 8 13.93 -14.55 23.90
CA ASP A 8 14.83 -14.07 22.87
C ASP A 8 14.00 -13.78 21.60
N THR A 9 13.92 -12.51 21.20
CA THR A 9 13.16 -12.08 20.02
C THR A 9 14.08 -12.20 18.80
N PRO A 10 13.79 -13.05 17.81
CA PRO A 10 14.62 -13.14 16.62
C PRO A 10 14.62 -11.80 15.86
N PRO A 11 15.77 -11.37 15.31
CA PRO A 11 15.84 -10.15 14.52
C PRO A 11 14.96 -10.29 13.27
N LEU A 12 14.11 -9.29 13.03
CA LEU A 12 13.29 -9.20 11.83
C LEU A 12 14.20 -9.18 10.58
N PRO A 13 13.86 -9.94 9.52
CA PRO A 13 14.57 -9.84 8.24
C PRO A 13 14.39 -8.42 7.68
N SER A 14 15.51 -7.69 7.51
CA SER A 14 15.54 -6.31 6.98
C SER A 14 15.39 -6.21 5.47
N ASP A 15 15.14 -7.32 4.77
CA ASP A 15 14.91 -7.36 3.33
C ASP A 15 13.44 -7.14 2.98
N ALA A 16 12.83 -6.10 3.57
CA ALA A 16 11.58 -5.58 3.03
C ALA A 16 11.92 -4.94 1.67
N PRO A 17 11.30 -5.36 0.56
CA PRO A 17 11.59 -4.80 -0.74
C PRO A 17 11.37 -3.29 -0.69
N SER A 18 12.43 -2.51 -0.95
CA SER A 18 12.31 -1.08 -1.15
C SER A 18 11.42 -0.84 -2.37
N LEU A 19 10.47 0.09 -2.23
CA LEU A 19 9.70 0.57 -3.37
C LEU A 19 10.70 1.10 -4.42
N PRO A 20 10.53 0.77 -5.72
CA PRO A 20 11.32 1.41 -6.77
C PRO A 20 11.13 2.93 -6.71
N ASP A 21 12.18 3.70 -6.97
CA ASP A 21 12.17 5.17 -6.85
C ASP A 21 11.06 5.79 -7.71
N GLU A 22 10.81 5.26 -8.92
CA GLU A 22 9.74 5.73 -9.80
C GLU A 22 8.34 5.53 -9.19
N VAL A 23 8.12 4.41 -8.49
CA VAL A 23 6.86 4.13 -7.81
C VAL A 23 6.75 5.01 -6.57
N PHE A 24 7.84 5.18 -5.82
CA PHE A 24 7.88 6.08 -4.68
C PHE A 24 7.54 7.52 -5.09
N ASP A 25 8.16 8.03 -6.15
CA ASP A 25 7.93 9.36 -6.70
C ASP A 25 6.51 9.53 -7.21
N ALA A 26 5.94 8.52 -7.89
CA ALA A 26 4.56 8.54 -8.33
C ALA A 26 3.57 8.58 -7.13
N LEU A 27 3.81 7.80 -6.09
CA LEU A 27 2.99 7.79 -4.87
C LEU A 27 3.10 9.13 -4.11
N VAL A 28 4.28 9.74 -4.08
CA VAL A 28 4.50 11.08 -3.50
C VAL A 28 3.85 12.18 -4.33
N GLY A 29 3.92 12.09 -5.66
CA GLY A 29 3.32 13.04 -6.59
C GLY A 29 1.80 13.14 -6.43
N VAL A 30 1.13 12.00 -6.21
CA VAL A 30 -0.32 11.93 -5.96
C VAL A 30 -0.71 12.58 -4.62
N LEU A 31 0.19 12.57 -3.63
CA LEU A 31 -0.04 13.11 -2.28
C LEU A 31 0.43 14.56 -2.09
N SER A 32 0.94 15.23 -3.14
CA SER A 32 1.64 16.54 -3.06
C SER A 32 0.77 17.77 -2.75
N VAL A 33 -0.32 17.61 -2.00
CA VAL A 33 -0.99 18.73 -1.30
C VAL A 33 -0.55 18.82 0.18
N ALA A 34 0.21 17.85 0.69
CA ALA A 34 0.77 17.93 2.05
C ALA A 34 2.31 17.96 2.01
N PRO A 35 2.96 19.05 2.48
CA PRO A 35 4.41 19.20 2.41
C PRO A 35 5.15 18.06 3.11
N GLN A 36 6.20 17.60 2.43
CA GLN A 36 6.96 16.38 2.67
C GLN A 36 7.69 16.25 4.01
N ASP A 37 7.68 17.26 4.89
CA ASP A 37 8.61 17.27 6.04
C ASP A 37 7.93 17.28 7.42
N THR A 38 6.60 17.30 7.46
CA THR A 38 5.84 17.32 8.73
C THR A 38 4.55 16.50 8.67
N ALA A 39 4.54 15.36 7.97
CA ALA A 39 3.42 14.42 8.02
C ALA A 39 3.39 13.69 9.38
N SER A 40 3.14 14.49 10.41
CA SER A 40 2.82 14.14 11.79
C SER A 40 1.77 13.04 11.81
N ASP A 41 1.82 12.19 12.84
CA ASP A 41 0.74 11.27 13.22
C ASP A 41 -0.64 11.94 13.13
N ASP A 42 -0.72 13.26 13.30
CA ASP A 42 -1.94 14.08 13.14
C ASP A 42 -2.61 13.97 11.76
N VAL A 43 -1.84 13.83 10.68
CA VAL A 43 -2.38 13.67 9.31
C VAL A 43 -2.98 12.28 9.14
N LEU A 44 -2.32 11.25 9.66
CA LEU A 44 -2.85 9.89 9.67
C LEU A 44 -4.13 9.81 10.50
N VAL A 45 -4.14 10.40 11.70
CA VAL A 45 -5.32 10.46 12.57
C VAL A 45 -6.47 11.19 11.87
N SER A 46 -6.20 12.31 11.20
CA SER A 46 -7.21 13.07 10.46
C SER A 46 -7.77 12.28 9.28
N LEU A 47 -6.92 11.60 8.52
CA LEU A 47 -7.35 10.75 7.40
C LEU A 47 -8.16 9.54 7.88
N GLN A 48 -7.75 8.90 8.98
CA GLN A 48 -8.51 7.81 9.60
C GLN A 48 -9.88 8.28 10.08
N ALA A 49 -9.96 9.45 10.73
CA ALA A 49 -11.21 10.04 11.16
C ALA A 49 -12.13 10.38 9.96
N LEU A 50 -11.57 10.92 8.88
CA LEU A 50 -12.31 11.21 7.65
C LEU A 50 -12.78 9.93 6.94
N GLN A 51 -11.95 8.89 6.89
CA GLN A 51 -12.34 7.58 6.34
C GLN A 51 -13.45 6.94 7.17
N ALA A 52 -13.39 7.05 8.51
CA ALA A 52 -14.46 6.59 9.39
C ALA A 52 -15.78 7.35 9.16
N ALA A 53 -15.69 8.67 8.91
CA ALA A 53 -16.85 9.51 8.62
C ALA A 53 -17.40 9.34 7.18
N ARG A 54 -16.54 9.03 6.21
CA ARG A 54 -16.90 8.85 4.79
C ARG A 54 -16.28 7.57 4.22
N PRO A 55 -16.75 6.40 4.67
CA PRO A 55 -16.17 5.09 4.34
C PRO A 55 -16.31 4.67 2.87
N HIS A 56 -17.10 5.41 2.10
CA HIS A 56 -17.46 5.13 0.70
C HIS A 56 -16.59 5.91 -0.29
N LEU A 57 -15.71 6.81 0.17
CA LEU A 57 -14.81 7.56 -0.70
C LEU A 57 -13.51 6.77 -0.87
N PRO A 58 -13.31 6.12 -2.02
CA PRO A 58 -12.12 5.31 -2.24
C PRO A 58 -10.83 6.14 -2.24
N GLU A 59 -10.89 7.42 -2.58
CA GLU A 59 -9.75 8.34 -2.57
C GLU A 59 -9.12 8.45 -1.18
N LEU A 60 -9.94 8.43 -0.12
CA LEU A 60 -9.45 8.45 1.27
C LEU A 60 -8.73 7.15 1.63
N SER A 61 -9.25 6.01 1.17
CA SER A 61 -8.61 4.71 1.40
C SER A 61 -7.32 4.59 0.58
N ILE A 62 -7.28 5.10 -0.64
CA ILE A 62 -6.07 5.19 -1.46
C ILE A 62 -5.02 6.04 -0.75
N ALA A 63 -5.37 7.24 -0.30
CA ALA A 63 -4.44 8.13 0.41
C ALA A 63 -3.88 7.49 1.69
N LEU A 64 -4.73 6.82 2.48
CA LEU A 64 -4.29 6.07 3.67
C LEU A 64 -3.35 4.92 3.31
N ALA A 65 -3.71 4.11 2.32
CA ALA A 65 -2.87 3.01 1.87
C ALA A 65 -1.50 3.49 1.37
N GLN A 66 -1.46 4.58 0.60
CA GLN A 66 -0.22 5.19 0.14
C GLN A 66 0.66 5.64 1.31
N ARG A 67 0.07 6.23 2.37
CA ARG A 67 0.82 6.61 3.57
C ARG A 67 1.41 5.40 4.28
N HIS A 68 0.64 4.32 4.42
CA HIS A 68 1.15 3.07 4.97
C HIS A 68 2.27 2.46 4.12
N LEU A 69 2.16 2.49 2.79
CA LEU A 69 3.22 2.05 1.87
C LEU A 69 4.50 2.87 2.03
N LEU A 70 4.39 4.20 2.11
CA LEU A 70 5.53 5.09 2.37
C LEU A 70 6.17 4.82 3.74
N ALA A 71 5.37 4.45 4.75
CA ALA A 71 5.83 4.04 6.07
C ALA A 71 6.33 2.58 6.14
N LYS A 72 6.31 1.84 5.01
CA LYS A 72 6.62 0.40 4.92
C LYS A 72 5.71 -0.50 5.77
N ASP A 73 4.55 0.01 6.21
CA ASP A 73 3.53 -0.76 6.91
C ASP A 73 2.61 -1.46 5.91
N LEU A 74 3.13 -2.54 5.32
CA LEU A 74 2.44 -3.29 4.26
C LEU A 74 1.15 -3.97 4.74
N VAL A 75 1.08 -4.33 6.03
CA VAL A 75 -0.11 -4.99 6.60
C VAL A 75 -1.27 -4.01 6.70
N SER A 76 -1.04 -2.82 7.26
CA SER A 76 -2.08 -1.78 7.32
C SER A 76 -2.49 -1.31 5.93
N ALA A 77 -1.53 -1.18 4.99
CA ALA A 77 -1.83 -0.86 3.59
C ALA A 77 -2.79 -1.88 2.97
N ARG A 78 -2.51 -3.18 3.14
CA ARG A 78 -3.36 -4.27 2.64
C ARG A 78 -4.77 -4.18 3.24
N ASP A 79 -4.88 -4.06 4.56
CA ASP A 79 -6.16 -4.10 5.24
C ASP A 79 -7.07 -2.94 4.81
N VAL A 80 -6.50 -1.74 4.62
CA VAL A 80 -7.21 -0.57 4.08
C VAL A 80 -7.68 -0.82 2.65
N LEU A 81 -6.82 -1.35 1.78
CA LEU A 81 -7.11 -1.60 0.37
C LEU A 81 -8.15 -2.72 0.18
N GLU A 82 -8.08 -3.81 0.93
CA GLU A 82 -9.10 -4.86 0.90
C GLU A 82 -10.46 -4.36 1.38
N SER A 83 -10.47 -3.50 2.40
CA SER A 83 -11.70 -2.85 2.86
C SER A 83 -12.30 -1.95 1.79
N ALA A 84 -11.45 -1.20 1.06
CA ALA A 84 -11.86 -0.37 -0.06
C ALA A 84 -12.39 -1.20 -1.24
N ASP A 85 -11.70 -2.26 -1.63
CA ASP A 85 -12.10 -3.18 -2.71
C ASP A 85 -13.47 -3.81 -2.45
N ARG A 86 -13.75 -4.20 -1.20
CA ARG A 86 -15.08 -4.73 -0.81
C ARG A 86 -16.20 -3.69 -0.92
N ARG A 87 -15.91 -2.40 -0.76
CA ARG A 87 -16.92 -1.31 -0.74
C ARG A 87 -17.13 -0.68 -2.11
N ALA A 88 -16.08 -0.58 -2.90
CA ALA A 88 -16.06 -0.02 -4.24
C ALA A 88 -15.35 -0.99 -5.20
N PRO A 89 -15.95 -2.17 -5.47
CA PRO A 89 -15.36 -3.14 -6.36
C PRO A 89 -15.19 -2.53 -7.76
N ARG A 90 -14.08 -2.85 -8.41
CA ARG A 90 -13.69 -2.39 -9.77
C ARG A 90 -13.08 -0.99 -9.86
N GLN A 91 -12.49 -0.48 -8.79
CA GLN A 91 -11.60 0.67 -8.93
C GLN A 91 -10.19 0.19 -9.30
N PRO A 92 -9.70 0.48 -10.52
CA PRO A 92 -8.45 -0.09 -11.02
C PRO A 92 -7.26 0.22 -10.12
N LEU A 93 -7.16 1.47 -9.64
CA LEU A 93 -6.07 1.89 -8.77
C LEU A 93 -6.05 1.20 -7.40
N VAL A 94 -7.22 0.92 -6.81
CA VAL A 94 -7.30 0.15 -5.55
C VAL A 94 -6.79 -1.27 -5.78
N GLY A 95 -7.20 -1.89 -6.90
CA GLY A 95 -6.73 -3.23 -7.26
C GLY A 95 -5.24 -3.27 -7.58
N ALA A 96 -4.71 -2.28 -8.30
CA ALA A 96 -3.30 -2.18 -8.63
C ALA A 96 -2.43 -2.02 -7.37
N LEU A 97 -2.82 -1.11 -6.47
CA LEU A 97 -2.16 -0.93 -5.17
C LEU A 97 -2.25 -2.19 -4.30
N LEU A 98 -3.39 -2.89 -4.31
CA LEU A 98 -3.56 -4.14 -3.57
C LEU A 98 -2.66 -5.24 -4.14
N ALA A 99 -2.64 -5.43 -5.46
CA ALA A 99 -1.74 -6.37 -6.12
C ALA A 99 -0.27 -6.05 -5.79
N PHE A 100 0.10 -4.77 -5.82
CA PHE A 100 1.44 -4.33 -5.46
C PHE A 100 1.79 -4.64 -4.00
N THR A 101 0.87 -4.33 -3.07
CA THR A 101 1.05 -4.59 -1.64
C THR A 101 1.19 -6.08 -1.35
N LEU A 102 0.37 -6.92 -1.99
CA LEU A 102 0.42 -8.37 -1.88
C LEU A 102 1.72 -8.95 -2.44
N HIS A 103 2.23 -8.41 -3.54
CA HIS A 103 3.53 -8.80 -4.08
C HIS A 103 4.67 -8.48 -3.10
N ALA A 104 4.64 -7.29 -2.48
CA ALA A 104 5.62 -6.90 -1.46
C ALA A 104 5.56 -7.83 -0.22
N LEU A 105 4.36 -8.25 0.18
CA LEU A 105 4.11 -9.24 1.24
C LEU A 105 4.43 -10.69 0.84
N LYS A 106 4.84 -10.95 -0.41
CA LYS A 106 5.07 -12.29 -0.98
C LYS A 106 3.81 -13.17 -0.99
N ASP A 107 2.63 -12.58 -0.98
CA ASP A 107 1.35 -13.30 -1.06
C ASP A 107 1.03 -13.67 -2.51
N PRO A 108 0.93 -14.97 -2.87
CA PRO A 108 0.76 -15.40 -4.27
C PRO A 108 -0.53 -14.92 -4.94
N THR A 109 -1.53 -14.47 -4.16
CA THR A 109 -2.79 -13.92 -4.68
C THR A 109 -2.59 -12.63 -5.47
N TRP A 110 -1.44 -11.97 -5.35
CA TRP A 110 -1.10 -10.75 -6.10
C TRP A 110 -1.28 -10.92 -7.61
N ARG A 111 -0.99 -12.11 -8.16
CA ARG A 111 -1.07 -12.38 -9.61
C ARG A 111 -2.51 -12.34 -10.12
N LEU A 112 -3.42 -12.94 -9.36
CA LEU A 112 -4.84 -12.93 -9.71
C LEU A 112 -5.37 -11.50 -9.67
N ARG A 113 -4.98 -10.73 -8.65
CA ARG A 113 -5.38 -9.33 -8.53
C ARG A 113 -4.81 -8.44 -9.65
N ALA A 114 -3.54 -8.61 -10.00
CA ALA A 114 -2.96 -7.89 -11.14
C ALA A 114 -3.71 -8.17 -12.44
N PHE A 115 -4.01 -9.45 -12.72
CA PHE A 115 -4.77 -9.86 -13.89
C PHE A 115 -6.19 -9.28 -13.93
N GLU A 116 -6.89 -9.24 -12.80
CA GLU A 116 -8.24 -8.65 -12.70
C GLU A 116 -8.24 -7.15 -13.06
N VAL A 117 -7.17 -6.43 -12.72
CA VAL A 117 -7.03 -4.99 -12.97
C VAL A 117 -6.63 -4.72 -14.42
N GLU A 118 -5.76 -5.53 -15.01
CA GLU A 118 -5.36 -5.42 -16.43
C GLU A 118 -6.56 -5.50 -17.40
N GLY A 119 -7.64 -6.16 -17.00
CA GLY A 119 -8.88 -6.25 -17.77
C GLY A 119 -9.72 -4.97 -17.79
N ALA A 120 -9.36 -3.93 -17.04
CA ALA A 120 -10.11 -2.68 -16.90
C ALA A 120 -9.33 -1.47 -17.46
N PRO A 121 -10.02 -0.39 -17.90
CA PRO A 121 -9.35 0.86 -18.24
C PRO A 121 -8.61 1.39 -17.00
N CYS A 122 -7.30 1.54 -17.11
CA CYS A 122 -6.42 1.93 -16.01
C CYS A 122 -5.95 3.38 -16.17
N ASP A 123 -5.57 4.00 -15.06
CA ASP A 123 -4.79 5.24 -15.08
C ASP A 123 -3.29 4.95 -15.16
N ASP A 124 -2.49 5.96 -15.52
CA ASP A 124 -1.04 5.84 -15.70
C ASP A 124 -0.33 5.24 -14.47
N LEU A 125 -0.83 5.56 -13.26
CA LEU A 125 -0.29 5.03 -12.01
C LEU A 125 -0.57 3.53 -11.87
N SER A 126 -1.79 3.08 -12.16
CA SER A 126 -2.14 1.66 -12.16
C SER A 126 -1.29 0.90 -13.18
N GLU A 127 -1.10 1.46 -14.37
CA GLU A 127 -0.24 0.85 -15.39
C GLU A 127 1.22 0.72 -14.93
N LEU A 128 1.77 1.77 -14.33
CA LEU A 128 3.13 1.79 -13.76
C LEU A 128 3.30 0.72 -12.66
N LEU A 129 2.34 0.63 -11.75
CA LEU A 129 2.34 -0.37 -10.68
C LEU A 129 2.30 -1.79 -11.27
N LEU A 130 1.44 -2.05 -12.24
CA LEU A 130 1.34 -3.35 -12.90
C LEU A 130 2.60 -3.67 -13.74
N ALA A 131 3.23 -2.68 -14.37
CA ALA A 131 4.50 -2.86 -15.08
C ALA A 131 5.62 -3.29 -14.13
N THR A 132 5.72 -2.65 -12.96
CA THR A 132 6.68 -2.99 -11.91
C THR A 132 6.54 -4.45 -11.44
N LEU A 133 5.30 -4.96 -11.37
CA LEU A 133 5.04 -6.34 -10.99
C LEU A 133 5.44 -7.37 -12.04
N ARG A 134 5.50 -6.97 -13.32
CA ARG A 134 5.87 -7.82 -14.45
C ARG A 134 7.38 -7.96 -14.60
N ASP A 135 8.12 -6.91 -14.25
CA ASP A 135 9.58 -6.91 -14.35
C ASP A 135 10.27 -6.60 -13.01
N PRO A 136 10.47 -7.63 -12.16
CA PRO A 136 11.22 -7.46 -10.91
C PRO A 136 12.72 -7.18 -11.14
N ALA A 137 13.23 -7.25 -12.37
CA ALA A 137 14.64 -7.00 -12.70
C ALA A 137 14.94 -5.52 -12.99
N SER A 138 13.92 -4.67 -13.12
CA SER A 138 14.07 -3.21 -13.29
C SER A 138 14.40 -2.47 -11.98
N SER A 139 14.45 -3.16 -10.83
CA SER A 139 14.77 -2.60 -9.51
C SER A 139 16.24 -2.80 -9.10
N CYS A 140 17.19 -2.51 -10.00
CA CYS A 140 18.63 -2.53 -9.72
C CYS A 140 19.20 -1.12 -9.51
#